data_AF-A0A6G3MMI1-F1
#
_entry.id   AF-A0A6G3MMI1-F1
#
_cell.length_a   1.000
_cell.length_b   1.000
_cell.length_c   1.000
_cell.angle_alpha   90.00
_cell.angle_beta   90.00
_cell.angle_gamma   90.00
#
_symmetry.space_group_name_H-M   'P 1'
#
loop_
_entity.id
_entity.type
_entity.pdbx_description
1 polymer ?
#
loop_
_entity_poly.entity_id
_entity_poly.type
_entity_poly.pdbx_seq_one_letter_code
_entity_poly.pdbx_strand_id
1 'polypeptide(L)'
;CLFEKSLTEEIKGDTSGPFRDILVYLCDNKRETCQTIDKNKISNDIDLLSEVSCLKTDQIIEIFCKNSFDYIQCLCRMYEHKTEKNLGTFLSEHFSTDFGKTIQDICQFSIDPIKFYSGKLKEGIDCKDVYKIIRVIVTRCEIDLKLVLK
;
A
#
# COMPACT_ATOMS: atom_id res chain seq x y z
N CYS A 1 21.25 -17.67 -0.90
CA CYS A 1 20.04 -17.18 -0.22
C CYS A 1 19.96 -17.84 1.14
N LEU A 2 19.51 -17.13 2.18
CA LEU A 2 19.39 -17.66 3.56
C LEU A 2 18.45 -18.88 3.61
N PHE A 3 17.47 -18.92 2.70
CA PHE A 3 16.57 -20.02 2.45
C PHE A 3 16.73 -20.40 0.98
N GLU A 4 16.90 -21.68 0.67
CA GLU A 4 17.14 -22.20 -0.70
C GLU A 4 15.89 -22.13 -1.61
N LYS A 5 15.01 -21.17 -1.35
CA LYS A 5 13.71 -20.99 -2.01
C LYS A 5 13.53 -19.54 -2.45
N SER A 6 12.74 -19.35 -3.51
CA SER A 6 12.33 -18.02 -3.96
C SER A 6 11.20 -17.48 -3.08
N LEU A 7 11.32 -16.24 -2.62
CA LEU A 7 10.28 -15.54 -1.86
C LEU A 7 8.95 -15.52 -2.63
N THR A 8 9.01 -15.25 -3.93
CA THR A 8 7.84 -15.17 -4.80
C THR A 8 7.12 -16.51 -4.92
N GLU A 9 7.85 -17.63 -4.93
CA GLU A 9 7.24 -18.96 -4.98
C GLU A 9 6.56 -19.32 -3.65
N GLU A 10 7.14 -18.95 -2.51
CA GLU A 10 6.50 -19.13 -1.21
C GLU A 10 5.22 -18.26 -1.10
N ILE A 11 5.25 -17.00 -1.57
CA ILE A 11 4.05 -16.14 -1.60
C ILE A 11 2.95 -16.77 -2.46
N LYS A 12 3.29 -17.30 -3.64
CA LYS A 12 2.32 -17.97 -4.52
C LYS A 12 1.72 -19.23 -3.89
N GLY A 13 2.47 -19.94 -3.05
CA GLY A 13 2.01 -21.11 -2.31
C GLY A 13 1.07 -20.77 -1.16
N ASP A 14 1.35 -19.68 -0.44
CA ASP A 14 0.62 -19.32 0.79
C ASP A 14 -0.55 -18.34 0.56
N THR A 15 -0.63 -17.72 -0.62
CA THR A 15 -1.66 -16.71 -0.94
C THR A 15 -2.37 -17.00 -2.25
N SER A 16 -3.56 -16.42 -2.45
CA SER A 16 -4.34 -16.64 -3.67
C SER A 16 -5.05 -15.38 -4.17
N GLY A 17 -5.51 -15.44 -5.43
CA GLY A 17 -6.29 -14.39 -6.08
C GLY A 17 -5.59 -13.03 -6.14
N PRO A 18 -6.36 -11.92 -6.16
CA PRO A 18 -5.85 -10.56 -6.20
C PRO A 18 -4.78 -10.23 -5.15
N PHE A 19 -4.93 -10.80 -3.95
CA PHE A 19 -3.98 -10.59 -2.84
C PHE A 19 -2.61 -11.21 -3.13
N ARG A 20 -2.56 -12.41 -3.70
CA ARG A 20 -1.30 -12.98 -4.18
C ARG A 20 -0.68 -12.11 -5.26
N ASP A 21 -1.49 -11.70 -6.23
CA ASP A 21 -1.00 -11.03 -7.43
C ASP A 21 -0.36 -9.67 -7.09
N ILE A 22 -0.94 -8.92 -6.14
CA ILE A 22 -0.33 -7.66 -5.67
C ILE A 22 0.98 -7.87 -4.90
N LEU A 23 1.05 -8.90 -4.05
CA LEU A 23 2.27 -9.21 -3.28
C LEU A 23 3.41 -9.67 -4.19
N VAL A 24 3.10 -10.55 -5.15
CA VAL A 24 4.05 -10.99 -6.19
C VAL A 24 4.53 -9.78 -6.99
N TYR A 25 3.63 -8.88 -7.40
CA TYR A 25 4.02 -7.68 -8.14
C TYR A 25 5.00 -6.81 -7.34
N LEU A 26 4.74 -6.57 -6.06
CA LEU A 26 5.61 -5.79 -5.18
C LEU A 26 6.99 -6.43 -4.96
N CYS A 27 7.10 -7.76 -5.04
CA CYS A 27 8.38 -8.46 -4.92
C CYS A 27 9.20 -8.43 -6.21
N ASP A 28 8.53 -8.64 -7.36
CA ASP A 28 9.20 -8.84 -8.64
C ASP A 28 9.48 -7.52 -9.38
N ASN A 29 8.77 -6.45 -9.05
CA ASN A 29 8.85 -5.18 -9.77
C ASN A 29 9.40 -4.05 -8.89
N LYS A 30 10.19 -3.18 -9.50
CA LYS A 30 10.64 -1.95 -8.87
C LYS A 30 9.60 -0.86 -9.07
N ARG A 31 9.20 -0.23 -7.96
CA ARG A 31 8.41 0.99 -7.97
C ARG A 31 9.20 2.14 -8.61
N GLU A 32 8.50 2.99 -9.36
CA GLU A 32 9.06 4.23 -9.90
C GLU A 32 9.45 5.20 -8.76
N THR A 33 10.62 5.84 -8.85
CA THR A 33 11.17 6.65 -7.75
C THR A 33 11.17 8.16 -8.03
N CYS A 34 11.12 8.58 -9.28
CA CYS A 34 11.18 9.99 -9.63
C CYS A 34 10.52 10.23 -11.00
N GLN A 35 9.32 10.78 -10.99
CA GLN A 35 8.64 11.27 -12.18
C GLN A 35 7.98 12.61 -11.87
N THR A 36 8.07 13.53 -12.82
CA THR A 36 7.16 14.66 -12.89
C THR A 36 5.73 14.13 -12.90
N ILE A 37 4.93 14.50 -11.90
CA ILE A 37 3.54 14.02 -11.78
C ILE A 37 2.71 14.62 -12.90
N ASP A 38 2.28 13.77 -13.84
CA ASP A 38 1.34 14.14 -14.88
C ASP A 38 -0.08 14.26 -14.30
N LYS A 39 -0.59 15.49 -14.23
CA LYS A 39 -1.92 15.79 -13.71
C LYS A 39 -3.05 15.20 -14.56
N ASN A 40 -2.84 15.03 -15.86
CA ASN A 40 -3.84 14.41 -16.74
C ASN A 40 -3.97 12.93 -16.41
N LYS A 41 -2.82 12.25 -16.22
CA LYS A 41 -2.79 10.85 -15.76
C LYS A 41 -3.50 10.68 -14.42
N ILE A 42 -3.23 11.57 -13.44
CA ILE A 42 -3.93 11.55 -12.15
C ILE A 42 -5.44 11.71 -12.33
N SER A 43 -5.90 12.64 -13.18
CA SER A 43 -7.34 12.81 -13.40
C SER A 43 -7.97 11.56 -13.99
N ASN A 44 -7.33 10.96 -15.01
CA ASN A 44 -7.80 9.74 -15.64
C ASN A 44 -7.86 8.56 -14.64
N ASP A 45 -6.83 8.42 -13.79
CA ASP A 45 -6.81 7.39 -12.75
C ASP A 45 -7.90 7.62 -11.71
N ILE A 46 -8.21 8.87 -11.34
CA ILE A 46 -9.33 9.17 -10.43
C ILE A 46 -10.67 8.79 -11.05
N ASP A 47 -10.88 9.14 -12.32
CA ASP A 47 -12.13 8.84 -13.02
C ASP A 47 -12.30 7.31 -13.13
N LEU A 48 -11.23 6.59 -13.46
CA LEU A 48 -11.20 5.13 -13.47
C LEU A 48 -11.48 4.51 -12.09
N LEU A 49 -10.83 5.02 -11.02
CA LEU A 49 -11.01 4.53 -9.66
C LEU A 49 -12.39 4.84 -9.08
N SER A 50 -13.09 5.83 -9.62
CA SER A 50 -14.46 6.17 -9.23
C SER A 50 -15.48 5.17 -9.78
N GLU A 51 -15.19 4.51 -10.91
CA GLU A 51 -16.03 3.51 -11.56
C GLU A 51 -15.72 2.07 -11.09
N VAL A 52 -15.86 1.84 -9.78
CA VAL A 52 -15.45 0.58 -9.12
C VAL A 52 -16.03 -0.68 -9.76
N SER A 53 -17.27 -0.62 -10.28
CA SER A 53 -17.94 -1.78 -10.92
C SER A 53 -17.20 -2.32 -12.15
N CYS A 54 -16.41 -1.47 -12.81
CA CYS A 54 -15.67 -1.80 -14.03
C CYS A 54 -14.18 -2.03 -13.76
N LEU A 55 -13.73 -1.85 -12.52
CA LEU A 55 -12.33 -1.77 -12.17
C LEU A 55 -11.71 -3.16 -12.07
N LYS A 56 -10.69 -3.42 -12.92
CA LYS A 56 -9.97 -4.70 -12.90
C LYS A 56 -8.84 -4.66 -11.87
N THR A 57 -8.63 -5.79 -11.20
CA THR A 57 -7.55 -5.97 -10.20
C THR A 57 -6.18 -5.58 -10.75
N ASP A 58 -5.89 -5.98 -11.97
CA ASP A 58 -4.62 -5.74 -12.66
C ASP A 58 -4.36 -4.24 -12.90
N GLN A 59 -5.40 -3.45 -13.17
CA GLN A 59 -5.29 -1.99 -13.28
C GLN A 59 -4.98 -1.35 -11.91
N ILE A 60 -5.60 -1.84 -10.85
CA ILE A 60 -5.35 -1.38 -9.48
C ILE A 60 -3.91 -1.67 -9.08
N ILE A 61 -3.43 -2.90 -9.34
CA ILE A 61 -2.06 -3.29 -9.05
C ILE A 61 -1.09 -2.37 -9.80
N GLU A 62 -1.34 -2.10 -11.09
CA GLU A 62 -0.50 -1.19 -11.86
C GLU A 62 -0.50 0.23 -11.24
N ILE A 63 -1.65 0.79 -10.89
CA ILE A 63 -1.73 2.13 -10.30
C ILE A 63 -0.98 2.20 -8.97
N PHE A 64 -1.23 1.26 -8.05
CA PHE A 64 -0.72 1.34 -6.68
C PHE A 64 0.66 0.73 -6.47
N CYS A 65 1.16 -0.12 -7.37
CA CYS A 65 2.46 -0.78 -7.20
C CYS A 65 3.55 -0.25 -8.14
N LYS A 66 3.20 0.20 -9.35
CA LYS A 66 4.16 0.72 -10.32
C LYS A 66 4.54 2.17 -10.03
N ASN A 67 3.54 3.03 -9.82
CA ASN A 67 3.76 4.47 -9.66
C ASN A 67 4.50 4.82 -8.36
N SER A 68 5.16 5.98 -8.34
CA SER A 68 5.87 6.46 -7.15
C SER A 68 4.95 6.75 -5.96
N PHE A 69 5.51 6.76 -4.75
CA PHE A 69 4.76 7.16 -3.56
C PHE A 69 4.25 8.60 -3.64
N ASP A 70 5.01 9.51 -4.27
CA ASP A 70 4.57 10.89 -4.51
C ASP A 70 3.35 10.95 -5.44
N TYR A 71 3.32 10.10 -6.47
CA TYR A 71 2.15 9.96 -7.35
C TYR A 71 0.93 9.48 -6.57
N ILE A 72 1.08 8.42 -5.77
CA ILE A 72 -0.02 7.88 -4.97
C ILE A 72 -0.51 8.89 -3.93
N GLN A 73 0.40 9.63 -3.29
CA GLN A 73 0.04 10.71 -2.37
C GLN A 73 -0.78 11.80 -3.09
N CYS A 74 -0.36 12.22 -4.29
CA CYS A 74 -1.10 13.19 -5.09
C CYS A 74 -2.47 12.65 -5.51
N LEU A 75 -2.54 11.38 -5.94
CA LEU A 75 -3.76 10.69 -6.32
C LEU A 75 -4.76 10.65 -5.15
N CYS A 76 -4.33 10.25 -3.95
CA CYS A 76 -5.18 10.24 -2.76
C CYS A 76 -5.73 11.63 -2.44
N ARG A 77 -4.88 12.67 -2.45
CA ARG A 77 -5.29 14.05 -2.16
C ARG A 77 -6.29 14.58 -3.19
N MET A 78 -6.04 14.35 -4.48
CA MET A 78 -6.93 14.83 -5.54
C MET A 78 -8.25 14.05 -5.58
N TYR A 79 -8.22 12.75 -5.28
CA TYR A 79 -9.43 11.95 -5.14
C TYR A 79 -10.30 12.45 -3.99
N GLU A 80 -9.70 12.67 -2.81
CA GLU A 80 -10.41 13.19 -1.63
C GLU A 80 -10.98 14.59 -1.88
N HIS A 81 -10.23 15.47 -2.56
CA HIS A 81 -10.73 16.79 -2.94
C HIS A 81 -11.91 16.72 -3.92
N LYS A 82 -11.92 15.77 -4.87
CA LYS A 82 -13.01 15.65 -5.86
C LYS A 82 -14.26 14.94 -5.32
N THR A 83 -14.09 13.99 -4.42
CA THR A 83 -15.15 13.05 -4.01
C THR A 83 -15.56 13.16 -2.55
N GLU A 84 -14.82 13.93 -1.75
CA GLU A 84 -14.95 14.02 -0.28
C GLU A 84 -14.77 12.67 0.44
N LYS A 85 -14.17 11.68 -0.23
CA LYS A 85 -13.93 10.34 0.31
C LYS A 85 -12.44 10.01 0.36
N ASN A 86 -12.02 9.30 1.41
CA ASN A 86 -10.66 8.77 1.47
C ASN A 86 -10.51 7.59 0.50
N LEU A 87 -9.61 7.72 -0.49
CA LEU A 87 -9.41 6.72 -1.53
C LEU A 87 -9.06 5.32 -0.98
N GLY A 88 -8.14 5.25 0.00
CA GLY A 88 -7.71 3.97 0.56
C GLY A 88 -8.84 3.24 1.27
N THR A 89 -9.62 3.96 2.10
CA THR A 89 -10.79 3.40 2.78
C THR A 89 -11.87 2.98 1.77
N PHE A 90 -12.17 3.86 0.80
CA PHE A 90 -13.15 3.58 -0.25
C PHE A 90 -12.84 2.27 -0.99
N LEU A 91 -11.60 2.10 -1.48
CA LEU A 91 -11.21 0.87 -2.17
C LEU A 91 -11.24 -0.34 -1.21
N SER A 92 -10.82 -0.17 0.05
CA SER A 92 -10.85 -1.29 1.01
C SER A 92 -12.24 -1.84 1.29
N GLU A 93 -13.28 -1.01 1.20
CA GLU A 93 -14.68 -1.40 1.40
C GLU A 93 -15.27 -2.12 0.19
N HIS A 94 -14.71 -1.87 -1.00
CA HIS A 94 -15.21 -2.42 -2.26
C HIS A 94 -14.49 -3.69 -2.74
N PHE A 95 -13.31 -3.99 -2.22
CA PHE A 95 -12.51 -5.14 -2.61
C PHE A 95 -12.41 -6.20 -1.51
N SER A 96 -11.97 -7.41 -1.87
CA SER A 96 -11.75 -8.49 -0.90
C SER A 96 -10.82 -8.06 0.22
N THR A 97 -11.09 -8.52 1.45
CA THR A 97 -10.47 -8.06 2.70
C THR A 97 -8.96 -7.82 2.62
N ASP A 98 -8.15 -8.80 2.20
CA ASP A 98 -6.69 -8.66 2.24
C ASP A 98 -6.13 -7.81 1.11
N PHE A 99 -6.71 -7.92 -0.09
CA PHE A 99 -6.34 -7.06 -1.22
C PHE A 99 -6.71 -5.59 -0.95
N GLY A 100 -7.92 -5.33 -0.45
CA GLY A 100 -8.39 -4.00 -0.07
C GLY A 100 -7.55 -3.37 1.04
N LYS A 101 -7.22 -4.14 2.08
CA LYS A 101 -6.31 -3.69 3.16
C LYS A 101 -4.91 -3.38 2.64
N THR A 102 -4.39 -4.17 1.70
CA THR A 102 -3.07 -3.92 1.10
C THR A 102 -3.04 -2.58 0.36
N ILE A 103 -4.09 -2.26 -0.41
CA ILE A 103 -4.22 -0.97 -1.09
C ILE A 103 -4.32 0.17 -0.08
N GLN A 104 -5.13 -0.01 0.96
CA GLN A 104 -5.26 0.98 2.03
C GLN A 104 -3.92 1.25 2.73
N ASP A 105 -3.15 0.20 3.03
CA ASP A 105 -1.81 0.29 3.62
C ASP A 105 -0.84 1.04 2.69
N ILE A 106 -0.88 0.78 1.39
CA ILE A 106 -0.08 1.51 0.39
C ILE A 106 -0.45 3.00 0.39
N CYS A 107 -1.74 3.34 0.40
CA CYS A 107 -2.20 4.73 0.46
C CYS A 107 -1.74 5.42 1.74
N GLN A 108 -1.92 4.79 2.91
CA GLN A 108 -1.52 5.35 4.20
C GLN A 108 -0.01 5.59 4.27
N PHE A 109 0.78 4.61 3.84
CA PHE A 109 2.23 4.75 3.78
C PHE A 109 2.67 5.86 2.82
N SER A 110 2.03 5.98 1.66
CA SER A 110 2.33 7.04 0.68
C SER A 110 2.02 8.44 1.21
N ILE A 111 0.97 8.58 2.03
CA ILE A 111 0.58 9.85 2.62
C ILE A 111 1.55 10.25 3.74
N ASP A 112 1.78 9.35 4.70
CA ASP A 112 2.61 9.61 5.86
C ASP A 112 3.22 8.29 6.39
N PRO A 113 4.47 7.98 5.99
CA PRO A 113 5.17 6.78 6.45
C PRO A 113 5.31 6.71 7.98
N ILE A 114 5.50 7.85 8.64
CA ILE A 114 5.70 7.90 10.09
C ILE A 114 4.40 7.51 10.78
N LYS A 115 3.29 8.16 10.43
CA LYS A 115 1.96 7.84 10.98
C LYS A 115 1.55 6.40 10.69
N PHE A 116 1.88 5.88 9.52
CA PHE A 116 1.63 4.47 9.18
C PHE A 116 2.32 3.53 10.17
N TYR A 117 3.64 3.68 10.39
CA TYR A 117 4.35 2.81 11.33
C TYR A 117 3.94 3.05 12.79
N SER A 118 3.63 4.28 13.19
CA SER A 118 3.07 4.57 14.52
C SER A 118 1.74 3.83 14.73
N GLY A 119 0.89 3.81 13.70
CA GLY A 119 -0.35 3.04 13.68
C GLY A 119 -0.11 1.54 13.83
N LYS A 120 0.82 0.96 13.04
CA LYS A 120 1.16 -0.47 13.14
C LYS A 120 1.77 -0.85 14.49
N LEU A 121 2.57 0.04 15.09
CA LEU A 121 3.12 -0.17 16.43
C LEU A 121 2.02 -0.16 17.50
N LYS A 122 1.12 0.84 17.45
CA LYS A 122 -0.04 0.92 18.35
C LYS A 122 -0.94 -0.31 18.23
N GLU A 123 -1.25 -0.74 17.01
CA GLU A 123 -2.02 -1.96 16.75
C GLU A 123 -1.35 -3.19 17.38
N GLY A 124 -0.02 -3.31 17.28
CA GLY A 124 0.74 -4.37 17.92
C GLY A 124 0.62 -4.36 19.45
N ILE A 125 0.65 -3.18 20.07
CA ILE A 125 0.48 -3.00 21.52
C ILE A 125 -0.94 -3.38 21.95
N ASP A 126 -1.95 -2.82 21.27
CA ASP A 126 -3.37 -3.03 21.60
C ASP A 126 -3.75 -4.52 21.47
N CYS A 127 -3.24 -5.20 20.45
CA CYS A 127 -3.46 -6.63 20.24
C CYS A 127 -2.49 -7.54 21.01
N LYS A 128 -1.54 -6.99 21.77
CA LYS A 128 -0.46 -7.74 22.46
C LYS A 128 0.36 -8.63 21.51
N ASP A 129 0.53 -8.21 20.26
CA ASP A 129 1.33 -8.88 19.23
C ASP A 129 2.80 -8.47 19.35
N VAL A 130 3.54 -9.24 20.15
CA VAL A 130 4.97 -9.00 20.42
C VAL A 130 5.81 -9.03 19.13
N TYR A 131 5.46 -9.89 18.17
CA TYR A 131 6.23 -10.00 16.92
C TYR A 131 6.07 -8.76 16.04
N LYS A 132 4.86 -8.20 15.93
CA LYS A 132 4.62 -6.94 15.23
C LYS A 132 5.38 -5.78 15.87
N ILE A 133 5.38 -5.71 17.20
CA ILE A 133 6.13 -4.68 17.96
C ILE A 133 7.63 -4.79 17.68
N ILE A 134 8.21 -5.99 17.84
CA ILE A 134 9.64 -6.24 17.57
C ILE A 134 9.96 -5.87 16.13
N ARG A 135 9.14 -6.28 15.17
CA ARG A 135 9.37 -6.00 13.74
C ARG A 135 9.45 -4.50 13.47
N VAL A 136 8.51 -3.70 13.99
CA VAL A 136 8.53 -2.24 13.78
C VAL A 136 9.75 -1.62 14.47
N ILE A 137 10.02 -1.96 15.74
CA ILE A 137 11.16 -1.37 16.47
C ILE A 137 12.50 -1.71 15.78
N VAL A 138 12.74 -2.97 15.46
CA VAL A 138 14.02 -3.43 14.90
C VAL A 138 14.21 -2.95 13.47
N THR A 139 13.17 -2.97 12.63
CA THR A 139 13.35 -2.57 11.21
C THR A 139 13.42 -1.06 11.03
N ARG A 140 12.95 -0.27 11.99
CA ARG A 140 12.91 1.21 11.90
C ARG A 140 13.93 1.92 12.79
N CYS A 141 14.63 1.21 13.67
CA CYS A 141 15.52 1.82 14.68
C CYS A 141 16.57 2.78 14.09
N GLU A 142 17.10 2.46 12.91
CA GLU A 142 18.12 3.25 12.21
C GLU A 142 17.57 4.07 11.03
N ILE A 143 16.25 4.13 10.87
CA ILE A 143 15.60 4.86 9.76
C ILE A 143 14.84 6.07 10.31
N ASP A 144 13.79 5.82 11.09
CA ASP A 144 12.84 6.86 11.51
C ASP A 144 12.12 6.55 12.81
N LEU A 145 12.53 5.53 13.57
CA LEU A 145 11.87 5.12 14.82
C LEU A 145 11.67 6.28 15.81
N LYS A 146 12.65 7.20 15.89
CA LYS A 146 12.54 8.40 16.75
C LYS A 146 11.31 9.25 16.42
N LEU A 147 10.91 9.31 15.15
CA LEU A 147 9.71 10.04 14.71
C LEU A 147 8.45 9.19 14.91
N VAL A 148 8.54 7.87 14.69
CA VAL A 148 7.45 6.92 14.90
C VAL A 148 6.96 6.89 16.37
N LEU A 149 7.87 7.11 17.32
CA LEU A 149 7.58 7.10 18.76
C LEU A 149 7.09 8.44 19.34
N LYS A 150 6.97 9.49 18.53
CA LYS A 150 6.43 10.80 18.96
C LYS A 150 4.92 10.85 18.83
#